data_AF-A0A2H0AQ91-F1
#
_entry.id   AF-A0A2H0AQ91-F1
#
_cell.length_a   1.000
_cell.length_b   1.000
_cell.length_c   1.000
_cell.angle_alpha   90.00
_cell.angle_beta   90.00
_cell.angle_gamma   90.00
#
_symmetry.space_group_name_H-M   'P 1'
#
loop_
_entity.id
_entity.type
_entity.pdbx_description
1 polymer ?
#
loop_
_entity_poly.entity_id
_entity_poly.type
_entity_poly.pdbx_seq_one_letter_code
_entity_poly.pdbx_strand_id
1 'polypeptide(L)'
;YWGTFPEQHFTQPPPRYTEATLIKALEQRGIGRPSTYAPILSIIQERDYVYKADGKFYPHELGLIVNSILKQHFPKIVDLGFTAQMEEQLDEIAQGKQEWIPVL
;
A
#
# COMPACT_ATOMS: atom_id res chain seq x y z
N TYR A 1 40.48 0.09 -35.06
CA TYR A 1 40.27 -0.71 -33.83
C TYR A 1 38.96 -0.26 -33.20
N TRP A 2 37.88 -1.01 -33.40
CA TRP A 2 36.57 -0.73 -32.80
C TRP A 2 36.48 -1.51 -31.49
N GLY A 3 36.65 -0.81 -30.36
CA GLY A 3 36.51 -1.38 -29.03
C GLY A 3 35.04 -1.45 -28.64
N THR A 4 34.45 -2.64 -28.63
CA THR A 4 33.16 -2.88 -27.98
C THR A 4 33.41 -3.03 -26.48
N PHE A 5 33.19 -1.97 -25.71
CA PHE A 5 33.15 -2.08 -24.25
C PHE A 5 31.79 -2.69 -23.85
N PRO A 6 31.75 -3.85 -23.18
CA PRO A 6 30.49 -4.44 -22.74
C PRO A 6 29.88 -3.55 -21.64
N GLU A 7 28.67 -3.05 -21.86
CA GLU A 7 27.91 -2.35 -20.82
C GLU A 7 27.45 -3.36 -19.77
N GLN A 8 28.02 -3.25 -18.57
CA GLN A 8 27.63 -4.06 -17.43
C GLN A 8 26.37 -3.46 -16.79
N HIS A 9 25.23 -4.14 -16.97
CA HIS A 9 23.99 -3.77 -16.28
C HIS A 9 23.97 -4.35 -14.86
N PHE A 10 24.00 -3.47 -13.86
CA PHE A 10 23.68 -3.84 -12.48
C PHE A 10 22.16 -3.82 -12.29
N THR A 11 21.63 -4.80 -11.55
CA THR A 11 20.24 -4.75 -11.10
C THR A 11 20.09 -3.63 -10.08
N GLN A 12 19.19 -2.69 -10.36
CA GLN A 12 18.84 -1.66 -9.40
C GLN A 12 17.73 -2.17 -8.47
N PRO A 13 17.71 -1.73 -7.20
CA PRO A 13 16.59 -2.02 -6.32
C PRO A 13 15.30 -1.45 -6.93
N PRO A 14 14.13 -2.06 -6.64
CA PRO A 14 12.87 -1.59 -7.16
C PRO A 14 12.63 -0.11 -6.76
N PRO A 15 12.04 0.69 -7.65
CA PRO A 15 11.80 2.10 -7.36
C PRO A 15 10.83 2.24 -6.19
N ARG A 16 11.07 3.24 -5.35
CA ARG A 16 10.13 3.62 -4.28
C ARG A 16 8.84 4.16 -4.87
N TYR A 17 7.76 4.00 -4.11
CA TYR A 17 6.46 4.52 -4.50
C TYR A 17 6.43 6.05 -4.49
N THR A 18 5.96 6.64 -5.58
CA THR A 18 5.31 7.96 -5.60
C THR A 18 3.84 7.83 -5.23
N GLU A 19 3.14 8.95 -5.00
CA GLU A 19 1.67 8.97 -4.79
C GLU A 19 0.93 8.21 -5.89
N ALA A 20 1.19 8.54 -7.15
CA ALA A 20 0.53 7.88 -8.28
C ALA A 20 0.78 6.36 -8.30
N THR A 21 2.02 5.93 -8.07
CA THR A 21 2.35 4.50 -8.08
C THR A 21 1.82 3.76 -6.86
N LEU A 22 1.68 4.43 -5.70
CA LEU A 22 1.08 3.84 -4.51
C LEU A 22 -0.43 3.70 -4.66
N ILE A 23 -1.11 4.73 -5.18
CA ILE A 23 -2.54 4.66 -5.50
C ILE A 23 -2.80 3.52 -6.48
N LYS A 24 -2.02 3.45 -7.56
CA LYS A 24 -2.11 2.36 -8.53
C LYS A 24 -1.89 0.99 -7.87
N ALA A 25 -0.93 0.88 -6.94
CA ALA A 25 -0.64 -0.35 -6.24
C ALA A 25 -1.76 -0.79 -5.27
N LEU A 26 -2.45 0.18 -4.64
CA LEU A 26 -3.63 -0.03 -3.79
C LEU A 26 -4.83 -0.48 -4.63
N GLU A 27 -5.11 0.24 -5.71
CA GLU A 27 -6.17 -0.08 -6.67
C GLU A 27 -6.02 -1.49 -7.24
N GLN A 28 -4.82 -1.85 -7.72
CA GLN A 28 -4.53 -3.18 -8.26
C GLN A 28 -4.71 -4.31 -7.25
N ARG A 29 -4.69 -4.00 -5.95
CA ARG A 29 -4.88 -4.96 -4.86
C ARG A 29 -6.30 -4.95 -4.31
N GLY A 30 -7.19 -4.10 -4.83
CA GLY A 30 -8.55 -3.95 -4.31
C GLY A 30 -8.62 -3.25 -2.95
N ILE A 31 -7.54 -2.58 -2.52
CA ILE A 31 -7.46 -1.91 -1.22
C ILE A 31 -7.76 -0.42 -1.43
N GLY A 32 -8.78 0.09 -0.73
CA GLY A 32 -9.23 1.46 -0.86
C GLY A 32 -10.10 1.73 -2.10
N ARG A 33 -10.60 2.96 -2.21
CA ARG A 33 -11.54 3.46 -3.22
C ARG A 33 -11.15 4.90 -3.60
N PRO A 34 -11.68 5.49 -4.70
CA PRO A 34 -11.38 6.88 -5.08
C PRO A 34 -11.57 7.89 -3.94
N SER A 35 -12.52 7.63 -3.03
CA SER A 35 -12.77 8.45 -1.85
C SER A 35 -11.74 8.28 -0.72
N THR A 36 -10.97 7.18 -0.68
CA THR A 36 -10.09 6.84 0.45
C THR A 36 -8.61 6.95 0.12
N TYR A 37 -8.20 6.96 -1.16
CA TYR A 37 -6.78 7.07 -1.53
C TYR A 37 -6.08 8.30 -0.95
N ALA A 38 -6.62 9.50 -1.18
CA ALA A 38 -6.02 10.72 -0.67
C ALA A 38 -5.99 10.76 0.87
N PRO A 39 -7.09 10.42 1.60
CA PRO A 39 -7.04 10.27 3.04
C PRO A 39 -5.99 9.27 3.55
N ILE A 40 -5.87 8.08 2.93
CA ILE A 40 -4.86 7.08 3.32
C ILE A 40 -3.46 7.69 3.24
N LEU A 41 -3.13 8.30 2.09
CA LEU A 41 -1.81 8.91 1.89
C LEU A 41 -1.53 10.07 2.86
N SER A 42 -2.54 10.87 3.20
CA SER A 42 -2.40 11.96 4.17
C SER A 42 -2.14 11.40 5.56
N ILE A 43 -2.95 10.44 6.01
CA ILE A 43 -2.89 9.90 7.37
C ILE A 43 -1.56 9.19 7.65
N ILE A 44 -1.03 8.41 6.69
CA ILE A 44 0.27 7.73 6.91
C ILE A 44 1.45 8.70 6.99
N GLN A 45 1.34 9.89 6.41
CA GLN A 45 2.31 10.97 6.54
C GLN A 45 2.11 11.75 7.85
N GLU A 46 0.87 12.16 8.14
CA GLU A 46 0.52 12.90 9.36
C GLU A 46 0.82 12.15 10.65
N ARG A 47 0.81 10.81 10.61
CA ARG A 47 1.15 9.93 11.74
C ARG A 47 2.62 9.50 11.77
N ASP A 48 3.47 10.13 10.97
CA ASP A 48 4.92 9.87 10.90
C ASP A 48 5.26 8.40 10.61
N TYR A 49 4.42 7.67 9.86
CA TYR A 49 4.76 6.32 9.40
C TYR A 49 5.62 6.35 8.14
N VAL A 50 5.42 7.37 7.30
CA VAL A 50 6.23 7.63 6.12
C VAL A 50 6.51 9.13 5.99
N TYR A 51 7.60 9.47 5.32
CA TYR A 51 7.87 10.82 4.84
C TYR A 51 8.04 10.82 3.33
N LYS A 52 7.87 11.99 2.71
CA LYS A 52 8.05 12.19 1.28
C LYS A 52 9.31 13.00 1.00
N ALA A 53 10.19 12.46 0.16
CA ALA A 53 11.39 13.14 -0.35
C ALA A 53 11.50 12.89 -1.85
N ASP A 54 11.80 13.91 -2.64
CA ASP A 54 11.89 13.84 -4.11
C ASP A 54 10.67 13.16 -4.77
N GLY A 55 9.48 13.44 -4.25
CA GLY A 55 8.21 12.87 -4.73
C GLY A 55 8.00 11.39 -4.41
N LYS A 56 8.86 10.76 -3.61
CA LYS A 56 8.82 9.34 -3.26
C LYS A 56 8.63 9.15 -1.75
N PHE A 57 7.94 8.08 -1.38
CA PHE A 57 7.72 7.69 0.00
C PHE A 57 8.87 6.89 0.57
N TYR A 58 9.24 7.24 1.80
CA TYR A 58 10.23 6.57 2.62
C TYR A 58 9.60 6.23 3.97
N PRO A 59 9.78 5.03 4.50
CA PRO A 59 9.28 4.70 5.82
C PRO A 59 10.10 5.43 6.90
N HIS A 60 9.42 5.93 7.91
CA HIS A 60 10.07 6.28 9.18
C HIS A 60 10.34 5.01 9.99
N GLU A 61 11.27 5.11 10.96
CA GLU A 61 11.55 4.03 11.91
C GLU A 61 10.28 3.60 12.67
N LEU A 62 9.47 4.56 13.10
CA LEU A 62 8.17 4.28 13.73
C LEU A 62 7.27 3.42 12.84
N GLY A 63 7.13 3.76 11.56
CA GLY A 63 6.33 2.99 10.61
C GLY A 63 6.84 1.56 10.43
N LEU A 64 8.16 1.35 10.41
CA LEU A 64 8.76 0.02 10.35
C LEU A 64 8.45 -0.81 11.60
N ILE A 65 8.60 -0.21 12.79
CA ILE A 65 8.34 -0.89 14.07
C ILE A 65 6.87 -1.29 14.17
N VAL A 66 5.94 -0.34 13.90
CA VAL A 66 4.49 -0.61 13.96
C VAL A 66 4.12 -1.72 12.97
N ASN A 67 4.58 -1.64 11.72
CA ASN A 67 4.33 -2.67 10.73
C ASN A 67 4.90 -4.04 11.15
N SER A 68 6.08 -4.08 11.77
CA SER A 68 6.66 -5.33 12.28
C SER A 68 5.80 -5.95 13.38
N ILE A 69 5.38 -5.16 14.37
CA ILE A 69 4.52 -5.62 15.47
C ILE A 69 3.19 -6.14 14.94
N LEU A 70 2.55 -5.41 14.02
CA LEU A 70 1.28 -5.82 13.44
C LEU A 70 1.42 -7.11 12.63
N LYS A 71 2.47 -7.26 11.83
CA LYS A 71 2.73 -8.51 11.10
C LYS A 71 2.98 -9.70 12.01
N GLN A 72 3.65 -9.48 13.14
CA GLN A 72 3.97 -10.56 14.08
C GLN A 72 2.75 -10.99 14.90
N HIS A 73 1.96 -10.05 15.41
CA HIS A 73 0.88 -10.34 16.35
C HIS A 73 -0.50 -10.38 15.72
N PHE A 74 -0.70 -9.71 14.59
CA PHE A 74 -1.99 -9.58 13.91
C PHE A 74 -1.89 -9.84 12.39
N PRO A 75 -1.25 -10.93 11.94
CA PRO A 75 -0.95 -11.15 10.52
C PRO A 75 -2.19 -11.17 9.63
N LYS A 76 -3.33 -11.67 10.12
CA LYS A 76 -4.60 -11.70 9.38
C LYS A 76 -5.16 -10.29 9.14
N ILE A 77 -5.01 -9.37 10.08
CA ILE A 77 -5.58 -8.01 9.99
C ILE A 77 -4.81 -7.17 8.96
N VAL A 78 -3.48 -7.35 8.89
CA VAL A 78 -2.61 -6.65 7.92
C VAL A 78 -2.39 -7.44 6.62
N ASP A 79 -3.12 -8.54 6.44
CA ASP A 79 -3.10 -9.28 5.19
C ASP A 79 -3.81 -8.47 4.09
N LEU A 80 -3.16 -8.38 2.93
CA LEU A 80 -3.67 -7.60 1.80
C LEU A 80 -4.95 -8.22 1.23
N GLY A 81 -5.04 -9.56 1.19
CA GLY A 81 -6.21 -10.27 0.70
C GLY A 81 -7.40 -10.12 1.65
N PHE A 82 -7.16 -10.23 2.96
CA PHE A 82 -8.18 -9.96 3.97
C PHE A 82 -8.72 -8.53 3.87
N THR A 83 -7.83 -7.55 3.71
CA THR A 83 -8.22 -6.14 3.55
C THR A 83 -9.08 -5.93 2.30
N ALA A 84 -8.67 -6.50 1.17
CA ALA A 84 -9.41 -6.40 -0.09
C ALA A 84 -10.80 -7.08 0.00
N GLN A 85 -10.88 -8.23 0.65
CA GLN A 85 -12.14 -8.94 0.86
C GLN A 85 -13.11 -8.13 1.73
N MET A 86 -12.61 -7.48 2.78
CA MET A 86 -13.44 -6.63 3.63
C MET A 86 -14.00 -5.44 2.84
N GLU A 87 -13.19 -4.81 2.00
CA GLU A 87 -13.63 -3.72 1.11
C GLU A 87 -14.71 -4.19 0.12
N GLU A 88 -14.57 -5.40 -0.45
CA GLU A 88 -15.58 -5.99 -1.34
C GLU A 88 -16.89 -6.27 -0.61
N GLN A 89 -16.85 -6.82 0.60
CA GLN A 89 -18.05 -7.06 1.42
C GLN A 89 -18.79 -5.75 1.74
N LEU A 90 -18.06 -4.67 2.03
CA LEU A 90 -18.68 -3.36 2.26
C LEU A 90 -19.35 -2.81 1.00
N ASP A 91 -18.77 -3.04 -0.18
CA ASP A 91 -19.39 -2.68 -1.45
C ASP A 91 -20.66 -3.50 -1.73
N GLU A 92 -20.65 -4.79 -1.42
CA GLU A 92 -21.84 -5.66 -1.55
C GLU A 92 -22.97 -5.21 -0.64
N ILE A 93 -22.67 -4.81 0.60
CA ILE A 93 -23.65 -4.22 1.51
C ILE A 93 -24.20 -2.92 0.94
N ALA A 94 -23.34 -2.02 0.45
CA ALA A 94 -23.76 -0.74 -0.13
C ALA A 94 -24.67 -0.93 -1.37
N GLN A 95 -24.50 -2.03 -2.11
CA GLN A 95 -25.34 -2.42 -3.24
C GLN A 95 -26.61 -3.19 -2.83
N GLY A 96 -26.81 -3.45 -1.54
CA GLY A 96 -27.95 -4.24 -1.02
C GLY A 96 -27.88 -5.73 -1.35
N LYS A 97 -26.71 -6.24 -1.74
CA LYS A 97 -26.48 -7.66 -2.07
C LYS A 97 -26.23 -8.52 -0.82
N GLN A 98 -25.85 -7.88 0.28
CA GLN A 98 -25.61 -8.52 1.56
C GLN A 98 -26.19 -7.66 2.70
N GLU A 99 -26.75 -8.30 3.74
CA GLU A 99 -27.15 -7.59 4.95
C GLU A 99 -25.90 -7.12 5.72
N TRP A 100 -26.02 -6.03 6.48
CA TRP A 100 -24.91 -5.46 7.25
C TRP A 100 -24.50 -6.33 8.46
N ILE A 101 -25.47 -7.02 9.08
CA ILE A 101 -25.33 -7.71 10.38
C ILE A 101 -24.31 -8.87 10.37
N PRO A 102 -24.12 -9.66 9.29
CA PRO A 102 -23.16 -10.78 9.28
C PRO A 102 -21.67 -10.39 9.14
N VAL A 103 -21.32 -9.11 8.91
CA VAL A 103 -19.95 -8.68 8.56
C VAL A 103 -19.10 -8.27 9.77
N LEU A 104 -19.72 -8.02 10.93
CA LEU A 104 -19.05 -7.65 12.20
C LEU A 104 -18.86 -8.86 13.12
#